data_AF-A0A2A7GWN5-F1
#
_entry.id   AF-A0A2A7GWN5-F1
#
_cell.length_a   1.000
_cell.length_b   1.000
_cell.length_c   1.000
_cell.angle_alpha   90.00
_cell.angle_beta   90.00
_cell.angle_gamma   90.00
#
_symmetry.space_group_name_H-M   'P 1'
#
loop_
_entity.id
_entity.type
_entity.pdbx_description
1 polymer ?
#
loop_
_entity_poly.entity_id
_entity_poly.type
_entity_poly.pdbx_seq_one_letter_code
_entity_poly.pdbx_strand_id
1 'polypeptide(L)'
;LCTINYSFISFAETQTSNSADQAKNASGIDNGIANLKYDSRDILAVNGDKVESFVPKESINSNGKFVVVEREKKSLTTSPVDISIIDSMTNRTYPGAVQLANKAFADNQPSLLVAKRKPLNISIDLPGMRKENTVTVQNPTYSNVSGAVDDLVSTWNEKYSSTHTLPARMQYTESMVYSKSQIASALNVNAKYLDNGLNIDFNA
;
A
#
# COMPACT_ATOMS: atom_id res chain seq x y z
N LEU A 1 58.64 28.68 26.89
CA LEU A 1 58.47 27.53 25.99
C LEU A 1 57.03 27.01 26.15
N CYS A 2 56.15 27.24 25.18
CA CYS A 2 54.79 26.69 25.17
C CYS A 2 54.75 25.50 24.22
N THR A 3 54.51 24.30 24.75
CA THR A 3 54.26 23.08 23.98
C THR A 3 52.78 23.03 23.62
N ILE A 4 52.48 23.14 22.32
CA ILE A 4 51.13 22.94 21.77
C ILE A 4 50.96 21.43 21.54
N ASN A 5 50.10 20.79 22.33
CA ASN A 5 49.66 19.42 22.09
C ASN A 5 48.61 19.42 20.97
N TYR A 6 48.96 18.87 19.81
CA TYR A 6 47.99 18.56 18.76
C TYR A 6 47.34 17.21 19.05
N SER A 7 46.03 17.21 19.30
CA SER A 7 45.22 15.99 19.33
C SER A 7 45.00 15.51 17.89
N PHE A 8 45.57 14.37 17.54
CA PHE A 8 45.26 13.69 16.29
C PHE A 8 43.85 13.10 16.38
N ILE A 9 42.92 13.63 15.57
CA ILE A 9 41.63 12.98 15.33
C ILE A 9 41.87 11.89 14.30
N SER A 10 41.86 10.63 14.75
CA SER A 10 41.81 9.47 13.87
C SER A 10 40.40 9.31 13.35
N PHE A 11 40.23 9.42 12.03
CA PHE A 11 38.99 9.00 11.37
C PHE A 11 38.93 7.48 11.42
N ALA A 12 37.88 6.93 12.01
CA ALA A 12 37.62 5.49 11.95
C ALA A 12 37.48 5.08 10.49
N GLU A 13 38.39 4.22 10.02
CA GLU A 13 38.27 3.58 8.71
C GLU A 13 36.94 2.83 8.64
N THR A 14 36.13 3.15 7.64
CA THR A 14 34.95 2.37 7.29
C THR A 14 35.43 0.97 6.93
N GLN A 15 35.06 -0.05 7.72
CA GLN A 15 35.34 -1.43 7.36
C GLN A 15 34.79 -1.71 5.96
N THR A 16 35.68 -1.87 4.99
CA THR A 16 35.36 -2.49 3.70
C THR A 16 34.94 -3.92 3.98
N SER A 17 33.63 -4.17 4.02
CA SER A 17 33.06 -5.50 4.16
C SER A 17 33.55 -6.39 3.02
N ASN A 18 34.38 -7.39 3.35
CA ASN A 18 34.92 -8.35 2.39
C ASN A 18 33.78 -9.03 1.61
N SER A 19 34.00 -9.32 0.32
CA SER A 19 33.00 -9.96 -0.56
C SER A 19 32.49 -11.30 -0.03
N ALA A 20 33.31 -12.03 0.74
CA ALA A 20 32.91 -13.28 1.40
C ALA A 20 31.90 -13.05 2.55
N ASP A 21 32.04 -11.98 3.33
CA ASP A 21 31.10 -11.62 4.40
C ASP A 21 29.76 -11.16 3.83
N GLN A 22 29.77 -10.45 2.69
CA GLN A 22 28.55 -10.07 1.98
C GLN A 22 27.80 -11.29 1.44
N ALA A 23 28.51 -12.27 0.88
CA ALA A 23 27.90 -13.52 0.39
C ALA A 23 27.30 -14.36 1.53
N LYS A 24 28.00 -14.44 2.68
CA LYS A 24 27.50 -15.13 3.89
C LYS A 24 26.25 -14.45 4.45
N ASN A 25 26.23 -13.12 4.50
CA ASN A 25 25.07 -12.34 4.95
C ASN A 25 23.88 -12.48 4.00
N ALA A 26 24.11 -12.52 2.68
CA ALA A 26 23.06 -12.77 1.70
C ALA A 26 22.41 -14.14 1.91
N SER A 27 23.21 -15.20 2.03
CA SER A 27 22.71 -16.54 2.34
C SER A 27 21.96 -16.59 3.67
N GLY A 28 22.41 -15.83 4.67
CA GLY A 28 21.69 -15.69 5.94
C GLY A 28 20.31 -15.05 5.80
N ILE A 29 20.19 -14.00 4.98
CA ILE A 29 18.91 -13.34 4.67
C ILE A 29 17.98 -14.29 3.92
N ASP A 30 18.48 -14.96 2.88
CA ASP A 30 17.69 -15.90 2.08
C ASP A 30 17.15 -17.04 2.95
N ASN A 31 18.00 -17.65 3.77
CA ASN A 31 17.59 -18.69 4.72
C ASN A 31 16.63 -18.14 5.78
N GLY A 32 16.85 -16.92 6.28
CA GLY A 32 15.96 -16.29 7.24
C GLY A 32 14.55 -16.11 6.69
N ILE A 33 14.42 -15.57 5.47
CA ILE A 33 13.14 -15.34 4.79
C ILE A 33 12.48 -16.68 4.42
N ALA A 34 13.25 -17.62 3.85
CA ALA A 34 12.73 -18.91 3.40
C ALA A 34 12.18 -19.77 4.55
N ASN A 35 12.71 -19.58 5.77
CA ASN A 35 12.28 -20.33 6.95
C ASN A 35 11.15 -19.64 7.75
N LEU A 36 10.63 -18.49 7.30
CA LEU A 36 9.48 -17.85 7.92
C LEU A 36 8.25 -18.77 7.80
N LYS A 37 7.63 -19.09 8.95
CA LYS A 37 6.42 -19.91 9.04
C LYS A 37 5.23 -19.00 9.33
N TYR A 38 4.37 -18.83 8.34
CA TYR A 38 3.13 -18.05 8.45
C TYR A 38 2.10 -18.57 7.46
N ASP A 39 0.82 -18.37 7.73
CA ASP A 39 -0.24 -18.58 6.75
C ASP A 39 -0.47 -17.26 5.98
N SER A 40 -0.18 -17.30 4.68
CA SER A 40 -0.38 -16.15 3.77
C SER A 40 -1.83 -15.67 3.68
N ARG A 41 -2.80 -16.52 4.00
CA ARG A 41 -4.24 -16.18 3.97
C ARG A 41 -4.68 -15.47 5.25
N ASP A 42 -4.07 -15.82 6.37
CA ASP A 42 -4.48 -15.31 7.68
C ASP A 42 -3.72 -14.05 8.08
N ILE A 43 -2.46 -13.90 7.65
CA ILE A 43 -1.56 -12.82 8.10
C ILE A 43 -2.07 -11.41 7.76
N LEU A 44 -2.89 -11.29 6.72
CA LEU A 44 -3.54 -10.04 6.29
C LEU A 44 -5.07 -10.10 6.38
N ALA A 45 -5.64 -11.13 7.01
CA ALA A 45 -7.09 -11.25 7.15
C ALA A 45 -7.64 -10.16 8.08
N VAL A 46 -8.71 -9.49 7.64
CA VAL A 46 -9.46 -8.53 8.45
C VAL A 46 -10.85 -9.08 8.69
N ASN A 47 -11.19 -9.29 9.95
CA ASN A 47 -12.51 -9.75 10.35
C ASN A 47 -13.39 -8.55 10.71
N GLY A 48 -14.54 -8.45 10.05
CA GLY A 48 -15.55 -7.42 10.31
C GLY A 48 -16.44 -7.73 11.52
N ASP A 49 -17.55 -7.01 11.61
CA ASP A 49 -18.49 -7.14 12.72
C ASP A 49 -19.23 -8.49 12.68
N LYS A 50 -19.44 -9.09 13.85
CA LYS A 50 -20.23 -10.32 14.01
C LYS A 50 -21.59 -9.98 14.61
N VAL A 51 -22.65 -10.12 13.82
CA VAL A 51 -24.03 -9.90 14.27
C VAL A 51 -24.61 -11.19 14.84
N GLU A 52 -24.93 -11.20 16.14
CA GLU A 52 -25.51 -12.37 16.83
C GLU A 52 -27.03 -12.28 17.00
N SER A 53 -27.58 -11.09 17.21
CA SER A 53 -29.01 -10.86 17.47
C SER A 53 -29.51 -9.59 16.79
N PHE A 54 -30.73 -9.65 16.24
CA PHE A 54 -31.45 -8.53 15.63
C PHE A 54 -32.95 -8.84 15.59
N VAL A 55 -33.79 -7.80 15.49
CA VAL A 55 -35.24 -7.95 15.28
C VAL A 55 -35.52 -8.06 13.78
N PRO A 56 -36.05 -9.19 13.27
CA PRO A 56 -36.19 -9.41 11.83
C PRO A 56 -37.22 -8.51 11.15
N LYS A 57 -38.28 -8.13 11.86
CA LYS A 57 -39.35 -7.29 11.32
C LYS A 57 -39.97 -6.44 12.42
N GLU A 58 -40.10 -5.14 12.17
CA GLU A 58 -40.77 -4.20 13.06
C GLU A 58 -41.53 -3.16 12.24
N SER A 59 -42.46 -2.47 12.89
CA SER A 59 -43.26 -1.41 12.27
C SER A 59 -43.33 -0.18 13.15
N ILE A 60 -43.24 0.99 12.54
CA ILE A 60 -43.30 2.29 13.21
C ILE A 60 -44.32 3.16 12.48
N ASN A 61 -45.23 3.77 13.25
CA ASN A 61 -46.07 4.84 12.77
C ASN A 61 -45.36 6.18 13.01
N SER A 62 -44.97 6.87 11.94
CA SER A 62 -44.29 8.16 12.03
C SER A 62 -44.76 9.08 10.92
N ASN A 63 -45.02 10.35 11.25
CA ASN A 63 -45.45 11.39 10.31
C ASN A 63 -46.64 10.97 9.41
N GLY A 64 -47.62 10.26 9.97
CA GLY A 64 -48.80 9.78 9.23
C GLY A 64 -48.54 8.63 8.27
N LYS A 65 -47.35 8.01 8.30
CA LYS A 65 -46.99 6.83 7.50
C LYS A 65 -46.83 5.60 8.40
N PHE A 66 -47.26 4.45 7.88
CA PHE A 66 -46.94 3.15 8.45
C PHE A 66 -45.67 2.62 7.76
N VAL A 67 -44.56 2.60 8.48
CA VAL A 67 -43.25 2.15 7.98
C VAL A 67 -42.97 0.76 8.51
N VAL A 68 -42.59 -0.15 7.63
CA VAL A 68 -42.18 -1.52 7.99
C VAL A 68 -40.69 -1.66 7.69
N VAL A 69 -39.92 -2.05 8.70
CA VAL A 69 -38.48 -2.31 8.59
C VAL A 69 -38.24 -3.80 8.70
N GLU A 70 -37.61 -4.37 7.67
CA GLU A 70 -37.18 -5.77 7.64
C GLU A 70 -35.65 -5.84 7.71
N ARG A 71 -35.13 -6.73 8.54
CA ARG A 71 -33.70 -6.93 8.75
C ARG A 71 -33.33 -8.37 8.45
N GLU A 72 -32.26 -8.53 7.70
CA GLU A 72 -31.69 -9.84 7.36
C GLU A 72 -30.20 -9.84 7.68
N LYS A 73 -29.73 -10.92 8.32
CA LYS A 73 -28.29 -11.13 8.50
C LYS A 73 -27.69 -11.60 7.18
N LYS A 74 -26.68 -10.87 6.70
CA LYS A 74 -25.88 -11.24 5.52
C LYS A 74 -24.41 -11.38 5.90
N SER A 75 -23.68 -12.16 5.11
CA SER A 75 -22.23 -12.35 5.25
C SER A 75 -21.52 -11.98 3.96
N LEU A 76 -20.36 -11.33 4.08
CA LEU A 76 -19.52 -10.89 2.98
C LEU A 76 -18.08 -11.34 3.25
N THR A 77 -17.47 -11.97 2.25
CA THR A 77 -16.06 -12.37 2.27
C THR A 77 -15.41 -11.91 0.96
N THR A 78 -14.32 -11.15 1.06
CA THR A 78 -13.58 -10.62 -0.09
C THR A 78 -12.10 -10.89 0.05
N SER A 79 -11.39 -11.05 -1.06
CA SER A 79 -9.92 -11.20 -1.08
C SER A 79 -9.32 -10.34 -2.20
N PRO A 80 -9.35 -9.00 -2.04
CA PRO A 80 -8.85 -8.09 -3.05
C PRO A 80 -7.33 -8.25 -3.22
N VAL A 81 -6.87 -8.17 -4.46
CA VAL A 81 -5.43 -8.12 -4.80
C VAL A 81 -4.94 -6.69 -4.96
N ASP A 82 -5.83 -5.79 -5.40
CA ASP A 82 -5.58 -4.36 -5.45
C ASP A 82 -5.79 -3.77 -4.06
N ILE A 83 -4.86 -2.92 -3.61
CA ILE A 83 -4.93 -2.30 -2.28
C ILE A 83 -5.02 -0.80 -2.46
N SER A 84 -6.12 -0.23 -1.97
CA SER A 84 -6.33 1.22 -2.00
C SER A 84 -5.22 1.96 -1.23
N ILE A 85 -4.67 2.99 -1.86
CA ILE A 85 -3.67 3.87 -1.25
C ILE A 85 -4.38 5.11 -0.72
N ILE A 86 -4.08 5.50 0.51
CA ILE A 86 -4.50 6.77 1.08
C ILE A 86 -3.34 7.76 0.87
N ASP A 87 -3.64 9.00 0.45
CA ASP A 87 -2.62 10.01 0.10
C ASP A 87 -1.56 10.24 1.18
N SER A 88 -1.94 10.12 2.45
CA SER A 88 -1.02 10.23 3.60
C SER A 88 0.06 9.13 3.67
N MET A 89 -0.04 8.10 2.82
CA MET A 89 0.87 6.95 2.77
C MET A 89 1.68 6.90 1.47
N THR A 90 1.56 7.89 0.60
CA THR A 90 2.28 7.96 -0.70
C THR A 90 3.79 7.83 -0.55
N ASN A 91 4.38 8.43 0.48
CA ASN A 91 5.83 8.33 0.76
C ASN A 91 6.28 6.91 1.18
N ARG A 92 5.35 6.00 1.45
CA ARG A 92 5.61 4.59 1.79
C ARG A 92 5.24 3.62 0.70
N THR A 93 4.53 4.08 -0.33
CA THR A 93 4.03 3.22 -1.41
C THR A 93 4.63 3.67 -2.73
N TYR A 94 5.66 2.93 -3.17
CA TYR A 94 6.34 3.16 -4.44
C TYR A 94 6.86 1.81 -4.98
N PRO A 95 7.05 1.66 -6.30
CA PRO A 95 7.60 0.45 -6.89
C PRO A 95 8.92 0.02 -6.23
N GLY A 96 8.96 -1.20 -5.71
CA GLY A 96 10.13 -1.75 -5.03
C GLY A 96 10.28 -1.41 -3.55
N ALA A 97 9.30 -0.72 -2.94
CA ALA A 97 9.22 -0.60 -1.49
C ALA A 97 9.10 -1.99 -0.82
N VAL A 98 9.75 -2.17 0.33
CA VAL A 98 9.60 -3.38 1.16
C VAL A 98 8.79 -2.99 2.37
N GLN A 99 7.66 -3.66 2.58
CA GLN A 99 6.69 -3.36 3.63
C GLN A 99 6.44 -4.59 4.49
N LEU A 100 6.01 -4.38 5.73
CA LEU A 100 5.64 -5.47 6.64
C LEU A 100 4.19 -5.91 6.39
N ALA A 101 3.97 -7.19 6.13
CA ALA A 101 2.64 -7.79 6.07
C ALA A 101 2.09 -7.96 7.51
N ASN A 102 1.36 -6.94 7.98
CA ASN A 102 0.79 -6.90 9.33
C ASN A 102 -0.52 -6.12 9.34
N LYS A 103 -1.12 -5.94 10.53
CA LYS A 103 -2.36 -5.17 10.68
C LYS A 103 -2.27 -3.74 10.12
N ALA A 104 -1.12 -3.07 10.24
CA ALA A 104 -0.97 -1.72 9.72
C ALA A 104 -1.07 -1.71 8.19
N PHE A 105 -0.51 -2.71 7.50
CA PHE A 105 -0.71 -2.91 6.06
C PHE A 105 -2.19 -3.14 5.71
N ALA A 106 -2.87 -4.02 6.45
CA ALA A 106 -4.29 -4.32 6.24
C ALA A 106 -5.21 -3.09 6.50
N ASP A 107 -4.79 -2.17 7.37
CA ASP A 107 -5.48 -0.91 7.67
C ASP A 107 -5.09 0.23 6.69
N ASN A 108 -4.45 -0.08 5.55
CA ASN A 108 -3.91 0.88 4.57
C ASN A 108 -2.85 1.85 5.13
N GLN A 109 -2.10 1.46 6.16
CA GLN A 109 -1.03 2.25 6.80
C GLN A 109 0.28 1.45 6.85
N PRO A 110 0.87 1.08 5.70
CA PRO A 110 2.01 0.17 5.67
C PRO A 110 3.22 0.72 6.43
N SER A 111 3.97 -0.20 7.05
CA SER A 111 5.27 0.08 7.68
C SER A 111 6.40 -0.30 6.72
N LEU A 112 7.32 0.63 6.47
CA LEU A 112 8.50 0.40 5.63
C LEU A 112 9.59 -0.38 6.38
N LEU A 113 10.19 -1.34 5.69
CA LEU A 113 11.47 -1.92 6.08
C LEU A 113 12.59 -1.09 5.43
N VAL A 114 13.27 -0.27 6.23
CA VAL A 114 14.36 0.60 5.75
C VAL A 114 15.70 -0.12 5.88
N ALA A 115 16.33 -0.42 4.76
CA ALA A 115 17.66 -1.01 4.66
C ALA A 115 18.38 -0.47 3.42
N LYS A 116 19.71 -0.60 3.34
CA LYS A 116 20.44 -0.35 2.09
C LYS A 116 19.95 -1.32 1.01
N ARG A 117 19.65 -0.81 -0.18
CA ARG A 117 19.04 -1.57 -1.27
C ARG A 117 20.00 -1.69 -2.44
N LYS A 118 19.95 -2.83 -3.13
CA LYS A 118 20.56 -2.98 -4.45
C LYS A 118 19.71 -2.27 -5.51
N PRO A 119 20.29 -1.97 -6.69
CA PRO A 119 19.52 -1.43 -7.81
C PRO A 119 18.33 -2.31 -8.18
N LEU A 120 17.26 -1.69 -8.67
CA LEU A 120 16.10 -2.39 -9.24
C LEU A 120 15.66 -1.75 -10.54
N ASN A 121 14.97 -2.51 -11.38
CA ASN A 121 14.35 -1.99 -12.60
C ASN A 121 12.89 -1.67 -12.32
N ILE A 122 12.44 -0.48 -12.71
CA ILE A 122 11.02 -0.14 -12.77
C ILE A 122 10.59 -0.01 -14.23
N SER A 123 9.34 -0.35 -14.52
CA SER A 123 8.76 -0.21 -15.85
C SER A 123 7.38 0.43 -15.77
N ILE A 124 7.05 1.26 -16.75
CA ILE A 124 5.72 1.85 -16.93
C ILE A 124 5.00 1.20 -18.13
N ASP A 125 3.66 1.13 -18.10
CA ASP A 125 2.85 0.48 -19.13
C ASP A 125 2.19 1.47 -20.10
N LEU A 126 2.77 2.66 -20.28
CA LEU A 126 2.30 3.63 -21.25
C LEU A 126 2.54 3.16 -22.70
N PRO A 127 1.60 3.43 -23.62
CA PRO A 127 1.63 2.91 -24.98
C PRO A 127 2.77 3.53 -25.80
N GLY A 128 3.26 2.79 -26.78
CA GLY A 128 4.28 3.28 -27.72
C GLY A 128 5.74 3.13 -27.24
N MET A 129 6.00 3.06 -25.94
CA MET A 129 7.37 3.07 -25.39
C MET A 129 8.18 1.80 -25.69
N ARG A 130 7.53 0.63 -25.80
CA ARG A 130 8.19 -0.67 -26.03
C ARG A 130 9.38 -0.91 -25.09
N LYS A 131 10.63 -0.77 -25.56
CA LYS A 131 11.86 -1.00 -24.79
C LYS A 131 12.33 0.22 -23.98
N GLU A 132 11.79 1.41 -24.25
CA GLU A 132 12.09 2.66 -23.54
C GLU A 132 11.24 2.85 -22.28
N ASN A 133 10.45 1.84 -21.91
CA ASN A 133 9.51 1.92 -20.80
C ASN A 133 10.13 1.53 -19.44
N THR A 134 11.42 1.19 -19.41
CA THR A 134 12.11 0.61 -18.25
C THR A 134 13.37 1.40 -17.90
N VAL A 135 13.60 1.63 -16.60
CA VAL A 135 14.80 2.31 -16.09
C VAL A 135 15.35 1.61 -14.84
N THR A 136 16.67 1.61 -14.68
CA THR A 136 17.34 1.07 -13.49
C THR A 136 17.55 2.16 -12.45
N VAL A 137 16.96 1.98 -11.27
CA VAL A 137 17.11 2.86 -10.11
C VAL A 137 18.19 2.29 -9.18
N GLN A 138 19.33 2.99 -9.07
CA GLN A 138 20.51 2.47 -8.35
C GLN A 138 20.32 2.33 -6.84
N ASN A 139 19.65 3.30 -6.21
CA ASN A 139 19.31 3.27 -4.80
C ASN A 139 17.81 3.52 -4.64
N PRO A 140 16.96 2.48 -4.60
CA PRO A 140 15.50 2.61 -4.65
C PRO A 140 14.91 3.10 -3.32
N THR A 141 15.12 4.39 -3.04
CA THR A 141 14.38 5.17 -2.05
C THR A 141 13.12 5.75 -2.71
N TYR A 142 12.16 6.19 -1.91
CA TYR A 142 10.97 6.90 -2.41
C TYR A 142 11.34 8.01 -3.41
N SER A 143 12.23 8.93 -3.01
CA SER A 143 12.63 10.06 -3.85
C SER A 143 13.24 9.65 -5.18
N ASN A 144 14.11 8.64 -5.19
CA ASN A 144 14.79 8.22 -6.42
C ASN A 144 13.84 7.45 -7.35
N VAL A 145 12.91 6.67 -6.78
CA VAL A 145 11.89 5.95 -7.56
C VAL A 145 10.88 6.93 -8.14
N SER A 146 10.40 7.91 -7.35
CA SER A 146 9.50 8.96 -7.84
C SER A 146 10.13 9.74 -8.98
N GLY A 147 11.38 10.20 -8.85
CA GLY A 147 12.08 10.88 -9.94
C GLY A 147 12.21 10.01 -11.20
N ALA A 148 12.50 8.72 -11.05
CA ALA A 148 12.56 7.80 -12.18
C ALA A 148 11.19 7.56 -12.85
N VAL A 149 10.08 7.60 -12.09
CA VAL A 149 8.72 7.57 -12.65
C VAL A 149 8.44 8.86 -13.42
N ASP A 150 8.79 10.02 -12.87
CA ASP A 150 8.63 11.33 -13.51
C ASP A 150 9.40 11.38 -14.85
N ASP A 151 10.62 10.85 -14.89
CA ASP A 151 11.44 10.75 -16.10
C ASP A 151 10.79 9.85 -17.17
N LEU A 152 10.22 8.71 -16.77
CA LEU A 152 9.51 7.81 -17.68
C LEU A 152 8.25 8.47 -18.27
N VAL A 153 7.47 9.17 -17.43
CA VAL A 153 6.28 9.91 -17.87
C VAL A 153 6.66 11.08 -18.78
N SER A 154 7.73 11.81 -18.46
CA SER A 154 8.24 12.91 -19.27
C SER A 154 8.70 12.41 -20.64
N THR A 155 9.45 11.31 -20.67
CA THR A 155 9.86 10.63 -21.92
C THR A 155 8.64 10.24 -22.76
N TRP A 156 7.58 9.76 -22.13
CA TRP A 156 6.36 9.42 -22.84
C TRP A 156 5.66 10.64 -23.43
N ASN A 157 5.53 11.70 -22.63
CA ASN A 157 4.93 12.95 -23.06
C ASN A 157 5.65 13.57 -24.25
N GLU A 158 6.98 13.58 -24.24
CA GLU A 158 7.79 14.17 -25.32
C GLU A 158 7.72 13.37 -26.63
N LYS A 159 7.71 12.02 -26.55
CA LYS A 159 7.89 11.16 -27.73
C LYS A 159 6.61 10.53 -28.27
N TYR A 160 5.62 10.26 -27.41
CA TYR A 160 4.52 9.34 -27.75
C TYR A 160 3.12 9.94 -27.56
N SER A 161 2.97 11.03 -26.79
CA SER A 161 1.66 11.64 -26.48
C SER A 161 0.91 12.19 -27.70
N SER A 162 1.61 12.72 -28.70
CA SER A 162 1.00 13.30 -29.91
C SER A 162 0.33 12.25 -30.81
N THR A 163 0.74 10.99 -30.69
CA THR A 163 0.24 9.87 -31.51
C THR A 163 -0.66 8.92 -30.75
N HIS A 164 -0.69 9.00 -29.41
CA HIS A 164 -1.44 8.10 -28.55
C HIS A 164 -2.28 8.90 -27.54
N THR A 165 -3.60 8.81 -27.68
CA THR A 165 -4.53 9.29 -26.64
C THR A 165 -4.72 8.21 -25.58
N LEU A 166 -4.70 8.61 -24.31
CA LEU A 166 -4.84 7.71 -23.16
C LEU A 166 -6.20 7.88 -22.48
N PRO A 167 -7.23 7.09 -22.84
CA PRO A 167 -8.37 6.95 -21.96
C PRO A 167 -7.93 6.23 -20.68
N ALA A 168 -8.39 6.71 -19.52
CA ALA A 168 -8.12 6.06 -18.25
C ALA A 168 -8.74 4.65 -18.23
N ARG A 169 -8.02 3.68 -17.67
CA ARG A 169 -8.59 2.35 -17.36
C ARG A 169 -9.49 2.49 -16.13
N MET A 170 -10.79 2.64 -16.35
CA MET A 170 -11.77 2.84 -15.29
C MET A 170 -12.10 1.52 -14.59
N GLN A 171 -11.98 1.50 -13.26
CA GLN A 171 -12.54 0.48 -12.39
C GLN A 171 -13.73 1.09 -11.65
N TYR A 172 -14.85 0.37 -11.61
CA TYR A 172 -16.09 0.82 -10.96
C TYR A 172 -16.60 -0.24 -10.00
N THR A 173 -16.98 0.20 -8.80
CA THR A 173 -17.57 -0.64 -7.76
C THR A 173 -18.68 0.14 -7.07
N GLU A 174 -19.82 -0.51 -6.84
CA GLU A 174 -20.96 0.07 -6.14
C GLU A 174 -21.49 -0.92 -5.09
N SER A 175 -22.08 -0.38 -4.01
CA SER A 175 -22.76 -1.16 -2.99
C SER A 175 -23.72 -0.25 -2.22
N MET A 176 -24.85 -0.82 -1.81
CA MET A 176 -25.66 -0.22 -0.73
C MET A 176 -24.87 -0.22 0.57
N VAL A 177 -25.13 0.78 1.41
CA VAL A 177 -24.45 0.97 2.69
C VAL A 177 -25.30 0.43 3.83
N TYR A 178 -24.75 -0.52 4.58
CA TYR A 178 -25.44 -1.09 5.75
C TYR A 178 -24.61 -1.00 7.03
N SER A 179 -23.29 -1.22 6.95
CA SER A 179 -22.37 -1.07 8.08
C SER A 179 -20.99 -0.62 7.60
N LYS A 180 -20.18 -0.09 8.52
CA LYS A 180 -18.82 0.36 8.23
C LYS A 180 -17.95 -0.78 7.69
N SER A 181 -18.01 -1.96 8.31
CA SER A 181 -17.24 -3.13 7.90
C SER A 181 -17.69 -3.67 6.54
N GLN A 182 -19.00 -3.68 6.28
CA GLN A 182 -19.56 -4.16 5.02
C GLN A 182 -19.16 -3.25 3.85
N ILE A 183 -19.33 -1.93 3.97
CA ILE A 183 -19.03 -1.03 2.85
C ILE A 183 -17.54 -0.93 2.57
N ALA A 184 -16.70 -1.01 3.61
CA ALA A 184 -15.24 -1.02 3.45
C ALA A 184 -14.76 -2.27 2.69
N SER A 185 -15.30 -3.44 3.04
CA SER A 185 -15.02 -4.69 2.33
C SER A 185 -15.59 -4.69 0.91
N ALA A 186 -16.81 -4.19 0.71
CA ALA A 186 -17.48 -4.18 -0.60
C ALA A 186 -16.80 -3.24 -1.61
N LEU A 187 -16.36 -2.06 -1.16
CA LEU A 187 -15.70 -1.07 -2.02
C LEU A 187 -14.17 -1.23 -2.05
N ASN A 188 -13.60 -2.11 -1.22
CA ASN A 188 -12.15 -2.25 -1.05
C ASN A 188 -11.46 -0.92 -0.68
N VAL A 189 -12.09 -0.15 0.20
CA VAL A 189 -11.60 1.16 0.66
C VAL A 189 -11.65 1.21 2.18
N ASN A 190 -10.70 1.94 2.78
CA ASN A 190 -10.68 2.16 4.21
C ASN A 190 -11.98 2.82 4.72
N ALA A 191 -12.65 2.18 5.68
CA ALA A 191 -13.91 2.68 6.25
C ALA A 191 -13.81 4.13 6.77
N LYS A 192 -12.68 4.49 7.41
CA LYS A 192 -12.49 5.85 7.95
C LYS A 192 -12.39 6.90 6.86
N TYR A 193 -11.83 6.54 5.72
CA TYR A 193 -11.72 7.45 4.58
C TYR A 193 -13.10 7.70 3.96
N LEU A 194 -13.91 6.65 3.78
CA LEU A 194 -15.30 6.77 3.32
C LEU A 194 -16.14 7.62 4.29
N ASP A 195 -16.04 7.34 5.59
CA ASP A 195 -16.80 8.05 6.64
C ASP A 195 -16.44 9.54 6.69
N ASN A 196 -15.14 9.86 6.70
CA ASN A 196 -14.67 11.25 6.74
C ASN A 196 -14.95 12.01 5.43
N GLY A 197 -14.90 11.33 4.28
CA GLY A 197 -15.07 11.95 2.97
C GLY A 197 -16.53 12.18 2.58
N LEU A 198 -17.43 11.27 2.96
CA LEU A 198 -18.84 11.28 2.57
C LEU A 198 -19.80 11.60 3.72
N ASN A 199 -19.33 11.62 4.97
CA ASN A 199 -20.12 11.86 6.17
C ASN A 199 -21.36 10.95 6.24
N ILE A 200 -21.13 9.65 6.15
CA ILE A 200 -22.18 8.62 6.10
C ILE A 200 -22.81 8.48 7.48
N ASP A 201 -24.12 8.72 7.58
CA ASP A 201 -24.87 8.45 8.81
C ASP A 201 -25.29 6.98 8.89
N PHE A 202 -24.51 6.19 9.64
CA PHE A 202 -24.82 4.78 9.92
C PHE A 202 -25.88 4.58 11.01
N ASN A 203 -26.32 5.65 11.69
CA ASN A 203 -27.29 5.60 12.80
C ASN A 203 -28.67 6.19 12.44
N ALA A 204 -28.86 6.63 11.19
CA ALA A 204 -30.09 7.26 10.69
C ALA A 204 -31.34 6.38 10.80
#